data_AF-A0A9D8ICI2-F1
#
_entry.id   AF-A0A9D8ICI2-F1
#
_cell.length_a   1.000
_cell.length_b   1.000
_cell.length_c   1.000
_cell.angle_alpha   90.00
_cell.angle_beta   90.00
_cell.angle_gamma   90.00
#
_symmetry.space_group_name_H-M   'P 1'
#
loop_
_entity.id
_entity.type
_entity.pdbx_description
1 polymer ?
#
loop_
_entity_poly.entity_id
_entity_poly.type
_entity_poly.pdbx_seq_one_letter_code
_entity_poly.pdbx_strand_id
1 'polypeptide(L)'
;MLMHKMQKRLMVVLLMFAVAFIVGQSKVSFAAKPKLQGQVNINTATESQLAILPGIGDKLAKEIIAHRTKEGAFKILEDIKKVKGVKDKKFEKCKAFLVLEGETTIEVVKEQ
;
A
#
# COMPACT_ATOMS: atom_id res chain seq x y z
N MET A 1 38.94 17.43 -50.37
CA MET A 1 38.67 18.19 -49.11
C MET A 1 37.20 18.26 -48.68
N LEU A 2 36.20 18.01 -49.56
CA LEU A 2 34.77 18.10 -49.21
C LEU A 2 34.14 16.83 -48.56
N MET A 3 34.69 15.64 -48.75
CA MET A 3 34.12 14.40 -48.18
C MET A 3 34.38 14.21 -46.67
N HIS A 4 35.45 14.82 -46.12
CA HIS A 4 35.76 14.73 -44.68
C HIS A 4 34.87 15.63 -43.81
N LYS A 5 34.18 16.61 -44.40
CA LYS A 5 33.27 17.55 -43.69
C LYS A 5 31.85 16.98 -43.55
N MET A 6 31.40 16.15 -44.49
CA MET A 6 30.06 15.54 -44.47
C MET A 6 29.96 14.38 -43.48
N GLN A 7 31.02 13.58 -43.34
CA GLN A 7 31.12 12.50 -42.34
C GLN A 7 31.26 13.03 -40.90
N LYS A 8 31.96 14.16 -40.69
CA LYS A 8 32.08 14.81 -39.37
C LYS A 8 30.77 15.45 -38.89
N ARG A 9 29.98 16.06 -39.80
CA ARG A 9 28.65 16.57 -39.46
C ARG A 9 27.66 15.43 -39.18
N LEU A 10 27.76 14.32 -39.90
CA LEU A 10 26.96 13.12 -39.67
C LEU A 10 27.28 12.48 -38.30
N MET A 11 28.56 12.37 -37.93
CA MET A 11 28.96 11.85 -36.60
C MET A 11 28.61 12.79 -35.43
N VAL A 12 28.64 14.12 -35.60
CA VAL A 12 28.26 15.07 -34.53
C VAL A 12 26.75 15.04 -34.26
N VAL A 13 25.92 14.85 -35.29
CA VAL A 13 24.47 14.65 -35.12
C VAL A 13 24.16 13.27 -34.51
N LEU A 14 24.94 12.24 -34.85
CA LEU A 14 24.82 10.91 -34.22
C LEU A 14 25.25 10.91 -32.74
N LEU A 15 26.25 11.71 -32.38
CA LEU A 15 26.72 11.88 -30.99
C LEU A 15 25.74 12.71 -30.13
N MET A 16 25.04 13.68 -30.74
CA MET A 16 24.03 14.51 -30.06
C MET A 16 22.72 13.76 -29.77
N PHE A 17 22.35 12.75 -30.57
CA PHE A 17 21.18 11.90 -30.30
C PHE A 17 21.40 10.89 -29.16
N ALA A 18 22.65 10.53 -28.85
CA ALA A 18 22.97 9.57 -27.78
C ALA A 18 22.77 10.14 -26.36
N VAL A 19 22.70 11.47 -26.20
CA VAL A 19 22.57 12.12 -24.89
C VAL A 19 21.11 12.18 -24.41
N ALA A 20 20.13 12.02 -25.31
CA ALA A 20 18.71 12.23 -25.00
C ALA A 20 17.93 10.98 -24.53
N PHE A 21 18.55 9.79 -24.49
CA PHE A 21 17.86 8.56 -24.04
C PHE A 21 18.10 8.19 -22.56
N ILE A 22 18.98 8.91 -21.87
CA ILE A 22 19.26 8.69 -20.44
C ILE A 22 18.40 9.62 -19.57
N VAL A 23 17.13 9.77 -19.91
CA VAL A 23 16.13 10.39 -19.04
C VAL A 23 14.89 9.50 -19.08
N GLY A 24 14.72 8.63 -18.08
CA GLY A 24 13.45 7.92 -17.91
C GLY A 24 13.51 6.42 -17.64
N GLN A 25 14.38 5.98 -16.74
CA GLN A 25 14.13 4.73 -15.99
C GLN A 25 13.96 5.10 -14.52
N SER A 26 12.85 5.81 -14.23
CA SER A 26 12.35 5.89 -12.86
C SER A 26 11.88 4.49 -12.48
N LYS A 27 12.76 3.68 -11.90
CA LYS A 27 12.35 2.54 -11.10
C LYS A 27 11.47 3.11 -10.00
N VAL A 28 10.16 3.01 -10.18
CA VAL A 28 9.19 3.19 -9.11
C VAL A 28 9.50 2.07 -8.14
N SER A 29 10.33 2.39 -7.14
CA SER A 29 10.61 1.48 -6.04
C SER A 29 9.30 1.37 -5.27
N PHE A 30 8.50 0.36 -5.61
CA PHE A 30 7.42 -0.10 -4.77
C PHE A 30 8.10 -0.63 -3.52
N ALA A 31 8.26 0.24 -2.52
CA ALA A 31 8.64 -0.15 -1.18
C ALA A 31 7.81 -1.37 -0.82
N ALA A 32 8.48 -2.52 -0.70
CA ALA A 32 7.85 -3.77 -0.35
C ALA A 32 7.14 -3.54 0.98
N LYS A 33 5.81 -3.49 0.93
CA LYS A 33 4.99 -3.42 2.13
C LYS A 33 5.32 -4.68 2.95
N PRO A 34 5.44 -4.58 4.29
CA PRO A 34 5.61 -5.76 5.12
C PRO A 34 4.54 -6.78 4.75
N LYS A 35 4.97 -8.01 4.47
CA LYS A 35 4.12 -9.11 4.03
C LYS A 35 3.30 -9.57 5.25
N LEU A 36 2.24 -8.84 5.56
CA LEU A 36 1.21 -9.31 6.47
C LEU A 36 0.57 -10.53 5.81
N GLN A 37 0.66 -11.68 6.47
CA GLN A 37 0.00 -12.90 6.02
C GLN A 37 -1.20 -13.15 6.94
N GLY A 38 -2.34 -13.46 6.32
CA GLY A 38 -3.59 -13.71 7.02
C GLY A 38 -4.61 -12.58 6.91
N GLN A 39 -5.75 -12.81 7.55
CA GLN A 39 -6.91 -11.93 7.56
C GLN A 39 -7.37 -11.67 9.00
N VAL A 40 -7.96 -10.50 9.21
CA VAL A 40 -8.48 -10.02 10.48
C VAL A 40 -9.98 -9.91 10.39
N ASN A 41 -10.67 -10.66 11.25
CA ASN A 41 -12.10 -10.54 11.37
C ASN A 41 -12.43 -9.27 12.18
N ILE A 42 -13.02 -8.27 11.54
CA ILE A 42 -13.34 -6.99 12.19
C ILE A 42 -14.33 -7.13 13.37
N ASN A 43 -15.20 -8.14 13.31
CA ASN A 43 -16.25 -8.39 14.30
C ASN A 43 -15.73 -9.14 15.53
N THR A 44 -14.70 -9.97 15.39
CA THR A 44 -14.20 -10.83 16.48
C THR A 44 -12.77 -10.53 16.91
N ALA A 45 -11.99 -9.81 16.09
CA ALA A 45 -10.59 -9.51 16.39
C ALA A 45 -10.43 -8.71 17.69
N THR A 46 -9.28 -8.94 18.33
CA THR A 46 -8.83 -8.17 19.49
C THR A 46 -8.24 -6.83 19.08
N GLU A 47 -8.09 -5.92 20.05
CA GLU A 47 -7.50 -4.60 19.82
C GLU A 47 -6.10 -4.71 19.20
N SER A 48 -5.27 -5.59 19.75
CA SER A 48 -3.90 -5.82 19.27
C SER A 48 -3.87 -6.38 17.84
N GLN A 49 -4.79 -7.27 17.49
CA GLN A 49 -4.90 -7.81 16.12
C GLN A 49 -5.31 -6.74 15.11
N LEU A 50 -6.22 -5.84 15.50
CA LEU A 50 -6.63 -4.71 14.66
C LEU A 50 -5.50 -3.68 14.51
N ALA A 51 -4.73 -3.43 15.57
CA ALA A 51 -3.61 -2.48 15.56
C ALA A 51 -2.41 -2.92 14.70
N ILE A 52 -2.33 -4.21 14.33
CA ILE A 52 -1.32 -4.72 13.38
C ILE A 52 -1.62 -4.24 11.94
N LEU A 53 -2.87 -3.88 11.64
CA LEU A 53 -3.27 -3.51 10.29
C LEU A 53 -2.64 -2.18 9.84
N PRO A 54 -2.22 -2.07 8.58
CA PRO A 54 -1.51 -0.89 8.09
C PRO A 54 -2.45 0.33 8.09
N GLY A 55 -2.15 1.30 8.96
CA GLY A 55 -2.93 2.52 9.12
C GLY A 55 -4.01 2.46 10.20
N ILE A 56 -4.21 1.30 10.84
CA ILE A 56 -4.98 1.15 12.08
C ILE A 56 -3.97 1.02 13.21
N GLY A 57 -3.90 1.99 14.12
CA GLY A 57 -3.12 1.85 15.36
C GLY A 57 -4.05 1.63 16.55
N ASP A 58 -3.48 1.46 17.75
CA ASP A 58 -4.22 1.17 19.00
C ASP A 58 -5.45 2.07 19.19
N LYS A 59 -5.29 3.38 18.96
CA LYS A 59 -6.39 4.34 19.10
C LYS A 59 -7.56 4.03 18.15
N LEU A 60 -7.28 3.67 16.90
CA LEU A 60 -8.33 3.31 15.95
C LEU A 60 -8.90 1.92 16.24
N ALA A 61 -8.07 0.97 16.66
CA ALA A 61 -8.52 -0.35 17.08
C ALA A 61 -9.55 -0.26 18.22
N LYS A 62 -9.29 0.58 19.23
CA LYS A 62 -10.26 0.87 20.30
C LYS A 62 -11.57 1.43 19.76
N GLU A 63 -11.51 2.35 18.81
CA GLU A 63 -12.73 2.94 18.23
C GLU A 63 -13.52 1.94 17.38
N ILE A 64 -12.85 1.01 16.69
CA ILE A 64 -13.52 -0.09 15.98
C ILE A 64 -14.28 -0.98 16.97
N ILE A 65 -13.64 -1.32 18.09
CA ILE A 65 -14.28 -2.11 19.16
C ILE A 65 -15.45 -1.35 19.77
N ALA A 66 -15.26 -0.07 20.10
CA ALA A 66 -16.33 0.76 20.63
C ALA A 66 -17.52 0.90 19.65
N HIS A 67 -17.24 1.02 18.35
CA HIS A 67 -18.26 1.07 17.32
C HIS A 67 -19.07 -0.23 17.27
N ARG A 68 -18.42 -1.40 17.22
CA ARG A 68 -19.17 -2.67 17.18
C ARG A 68 -19.97 -2.94 18.46
N THR A 69 -19.51 -2.44 19.60
CA THR A 69 -20.25 -2.53 20.87
C THR A 69 -21.47 -1.60 20.91
N LYS A 70 -21.41 -0.44 20.23
CA LYS A 70 -22.50 0.56 20.23
C LYS A 70 -23.50 0.38 19.11
N GLU A 71 -23.03 0.18 17.88
CA GLU A 71 -23.86 0.07 16.67
C GLU A 71 -24.15 -1.38 16.28
N GLY A 72 -23.41 -2.34 16.84
CA GLY A 72 -23.48 -3.75 16.48
C GLY A 72 -22.41 -4.17 15.48
N ALA A 73 -22.44 -5.45 15.09
CA ALA A 73 -21.45 -6.03 14.17
C ALA A 73 -21.46 -5.33 12.79
N PHE A 74 -20.26 -5.19 12.21
CA PHE A 74 -20.07 -4.69 10.86
C PHE A 74 -20.63 -5.69 9.85
N LYS A 75 -21.43 -5.19 8.90
CA LYS A 75 -22.09 -6.00 7.86
C LYS A 75 -21.30 -6.00 6.56
N ILE A 76 -20.60 -4.91 6.27
CA ILE A 76 -19.74 -4.75 5.10
C ILE A 76 -18.39 -4.17 5.53
N LEU A 77 -17.33 -4.41 4.76
CA LEU A 77 -15.99 -3.91 5.09
C LEU A 77 -15.95 -2.39 5.11
N GLU A 78 -16.73 -1.75 4.25
CA GLU A 78 -16.83 -0.29 4.10
C GLU A 78 -17.40 0.38 5.35
N ASP A 79 -18.16 -0.35 6.19
CA ASP A 79 -18.72 0.20 7.43
C ASP A 79 -17.62 0.66 8.40
N ILE A 80 -16.40 0.12 8.29
CA ILE A 80 -15.26 0.60 9.08
C ILE A 80 -14.96 2.09 8.85
N LYS A 81 -15.38 2.66 7.70
CA LYS A 81 -15.23 4.10 7.42
C LYS A 81 -16.15 4.97 8.29
N LYS A 82 -17.20 4.40 8.88
CA LYS A 82 -18.06 5.09 9.85
C LYS A 82 -17.34 5.32 11.18
N VAL A 83 -16.31 4.53 11.47
CA VAL A 83 -15.47 4.69 12.67
C VAL A 83 -14.67 5.99 12.58
N LYS A 84 -14.79 6.81 13.63
CA LYS A 84 -14.12 8.10 13.73
C LYS A 84 -12.60 7.97 13.59
N GLY A 85 -12.06 8.53 12.50
CA GLY A 85 -10.62 8.55 12.23
C GLY A 85 -10.12 7.49 11.24
N VAL A 86 -11.00 6.61 10.77
CA VAL A 86 -10.76 5.77 9.60
C VAL A 86 -11.17 6.58 8.36
N LYS A 87 -10.19 6.91 7.51
CA LYS A 87 -10.41 7.59 6.23
C LYS A 87 -10.17 6.61 5.08
N ASP A 88 -10.60 6.97 3.87
CA ASP A 88 -10.39 6.13 2.66
C ASP A 88 -8.94 5.69 2.49
N LYS A 89 -7.98 6.61 2.69
CA LYS A 89 -6.55 6.28 2.58
C LYS A 89 -6.08 5.16 3.52
N LYS A 90 -6.69 5.03 4.70
CA LYS A 90 -6.35 3.97 5.67
C LYS A 90 -7.10 2.69 5.31
N PHE A 91 -8.39 2.81 5.01
CA PHE A 91 -9.22 1.70 4.57
C PHE A 91 -8.63 0.97 3.37
N GLU A 92 -8.23 1.70 2.33
CA GLU A 92 -7.61 1.13 1.12
C GLU A 92 -6.34 0.32 1.42
N LYS A 93 -5.63 0.63 2.51
CA LYS A 93 -4.43 -0.11 2.90
C LYS A 93 -4.76 -1.38 3.69
N CYS A 94 -5.79 -1.35 4.53
CA CYS A 94 -6.14 -2.48 5.39
C CYS A 94 -7.22 -3.41 4.81
N LYS A 95 -8.04 -2.95 3.85
CA LYS A 95 -9.16 -3.74 3.28
C LYS A 95 -8.74 -5.11 2.73
N ALA A 96 -7.52 -5.21 2.21
CA ALA A 96 -6.97 -6.48 1.69
C ALA A 96 -6.77 -7.55 2.78
N PHE A 97 -6.73 -7.13 4.05
CA PHE A 97 -6.49 -7.99 5.21
C PHE A 97 -7.73 -8.10 6.11
N LEU A 98 -8.87 -7.50 5.73
CA LEU A 98 -10.09 -7.51 6.54
C LEU A 98 -11.07 -8.56 6.02
N VAL A 99 -11.74 -9.24 6.97
CA VAL A 99 -12.87 -10.13 6.71
C VAL A 99 -14.00 -9.88 7.68
N LEU A 100 -15.21 -10.26 7.28
CA LEU A 100 -16.43 -10.13 8.08
C LEU A 100 -16.72 -11.39 8.90
N GLU A 101 -16.34 -12.55 8.35
CA GLU A 101 -16.63 -13.88 8.87
C GLU A 101 -15.36 -14.74 8.83
N GLY A 102 -15.25 -15.71 9.74
CA GLY A 102 -14.08 -16.58 9.89
C GLY A 102 -13.17 -16.23 11.07
N GLU A 103 -12.11 -17.00 11.25
CA GLU A 103 -11.14 -16.80 12.33
C GLU A 103 -10.07 -15.76 11.97
N THR A 104 -9.66 -14.97 12.97
CA THR A 104 -8.54 -14.03 12.79
C THR A 104 -7.23 -14.80 12.75
N THR A 105 -6.65 -14.91 11.56
CA THR A 105 -5.41 -15.68 11.30
C THR A 105 -4.20 -14.75 11.12
N ILE A 106 -4.30 -13.48 11.52
CA ILE A 106 -3.18 -12.56 11.35
C ILE A 106 -2.06 -12.92 12.31
N GLU A 107 -0.91 -13.26 11.75
CA GLU A 107 0.32 -13.44 12.49
C GLU A 107 1.34 -12.41 12.00
N VAL A 108 2.01 -11.74 12.95
CA VAL A 108 3.16 -10.91 12.62
C VAL A 108 4.28 -11.88 12.28
N VAL A 109 4.44 -12.20 11.00
CA VAL A 109 5.61 -12.89 10.50
C VAL A 109 6.79 -11.95 10.73
N LYS A 110 7.50 -12.16 11.84
CA LYS A 110 8.81 -11.55 12.05
C LYS A 110 9.73 -12.20 11.04
N GLU A 111 9.96 -11.50 9.93
CA GLU A 111 11.01 -11.84 9.00
C GLU A 111 12.32 -11.80 9.80
N GLN A 112 13.00 -12.95 9.89
CA GLN A 112 14.31 -13.07 10.52
C GLN A 112 15.37 -12.37 9.68
#